data_AF-A0A967HUR7-F1
#
_entry.id   AF-A0A967HUR7-F1
#
_cell.length_a   1.000
_cell.length_b   1.000
_cell.length_c   1.000
_cell.angle_alpha   90.00
_cell.angle_beta   90.00
_cell.angle_gamma   90.00
#
_symmetry.space_group_name_H-M   'P 1'
#
loop_
_entity.id
_entity.type
_entity.pdbx_description
1 polymer ?
#
loop_
_entity_poly.entity_id
_entity_poly.type
_entity_poly.pdbx_seq_one_letter_code
_entity_poly.pdbx_strand_id
1 'polypeptide(L)'
;GSVGLLPALGIVVLANAVTLITALSVSAVVTNMRVGKGGAYYIISRSLGIEVGAAVGIPLFLAMAFSVTLYAFGLAESITVVWPEAPERPIAAVTVLAVALLAARGAGVALRLQLPIMAGIVLSLIALAVGALGEASVTDARLVAPEAGTDFWVVFAVFFPAVTGIMAGISLSGDLEKPHRAIPLGTIAAVLVGFVVYLTVPVLLAGAATPEQLLTDNLIWFDLAGPLSFLVLWGLWGAI
;
A
#
# COMPACT_ATOMS: atom_id res chain seq x y z
N GLY A 1 -9.39 13.67 -6.54
CA GLY A 1 -10.51 14.61 -6.70
C GLY A 1 -10.70 15.51 -5.49
N SER A 2 -10.94 14.94 -4.31
CA SER A 2 -11.48 15.63 -3.11
C SER A 2 -10.68 16.82 -2.58
N VAL A 3 -9.37 16.69 -2.44
CA VAL A 3 -8.52 17.73 -1.84
C VAL A 3 -7.70 18.53 -2.87
N GLY A 4 -7.85 18.24 -4.17
CA GLY A 4 -6.96 18.77 -5.21
C GLY A 4 -5.54 18.18 -5.19
N LEU A 5 -4.74 18.50 -6.21
CA LEU A 5 -3.43 17.89 -6.41
C LEU A 5 -2.40 18.32 -5.35
N LEU A 6 -2.27 19.62 -5.07
CA LEU A 6 -1.23 20.12 -4.17
C LEU A 6 -1.39 19.60 -2.73
N PRO A 7 -2.59 19.63 -2.12
CA PRO A 7 -2.79 19.04 -0.80
C PRO A 7 -2.63 17.50 -0.80
N ALA A 8 -3.02 16.81 -1.89
CA ALA A 8 -2.77 15.38 -2.02
C ALA A 8 -1.27 15.04 -2.02
N LEU A 9 -0.44 15.81 -2.73
CA LEU A 9 1.01 15.65 -2.68
C LEU A 9 1.56 15.95 -1.28
N GLY A 10 1.01 16.95 -0.58
CA GLY A 10 1.32 17.23 0.81
C GLY A 10 1.02 16.05 1.75
N ILE A 11 -0.11 15.37 1.56
CA ILE A 11 -0.47 14.14 2.29
C ILE A 11 0.57 13.05 2.04
N VAL A 12 0.95 12.82 0.77
CA VAL A 12 1.96 11.82 0.39
C VAL A 12 3.29 12.09 1.07
N VAL A 13 3.77 13.35 1.03
CA VAL A 13 5.04 13.75 1.66
C VAL A 13 4.99 13.55 3.17
N LEU A 14 3.92 13.98 3.83
CA LEU A 14 3.77 13.85 5.28
C LEU A 14 3.73 12.37 5.71
N ALA A 15 2.92 11.56 5.04
CA ALA A 15 2.75 10.15 5.36
C ALA A 15 4.07 9.35 5.13
N ASN A 16 4.77 9.63 4.03
CA ASN A 16 6.07 9.00 3.77
C ASN A 16 7.17 9.49 4.72
N ALA A 17 7.14 10.76 5.17
CA ALA A 17 8.09 11.25 6.16
C ALA A 17 7.96 10.50 7.50
N VAL A 18 6.73 10.27 7.98
CA VAL A 18 6.46 9.46 9.19
C VAL A 18 7.03 8.04 9.02
N THR A 19 6.77 7.43 7.87
CA THR A 19 7.23 6.06 7.57
C THR A 19 8.75 5.98 7.45
N LEU A 20 9.39 6.98 6.82
CA LEU A 20 10.84 7.06 6.67
C LEU A 20 11.54 7.22 8.02
N ILE A 21 11.04 8.10 8.90
CA ILE A 21 11.56 8.28 10.26
C ILE A 21 11.45 6.95 11.03
N THR A 22 10.34 6.23 10.87
CA THR A 22 10.15 4.92 11.49
C THR A 22 11.13 3.89 10.93
N ALA A 23 11.33 3.85 9.61
CA ALA A 23 12.29 2.95 8.96
C ALA A 23 13.74 3.24 9.39
N LEU A 24 14.12 4.50 9.53
CA LEU A 24 15.44 4.91 10.04
C LEU A 24 15.62 4.49 11.51
N SER A 25 14.58 4.65 12.32
CA SER A 25 14.59 4.25 13.74
C SER A 25 14.76 2.74 13.89
N VAL A 26 14.00 1.95 13.12
CA VAL A 26 14.15 0.48 13.10
C VAL A 26 15.54 0.09 12.59
N SER A 27 16.03 0.75 11.54
CA SER A 27 17.37 0.48 11.00
C SER A 27 18.45 0.67 12.08
N ALA A 28 18.38 1.74 12.86
CA ALA A 28 19.31 1.98 13.96
C ALA A 28 19.27 0.85 15.01
N VAL A 29 18.07 0.42 15.42
CA VAL A 29 17.89 -0.70 16.35
C VAL A 29 18.50 -1.99 15.82
N VAL A 30 18.19 -2.33 14.57
CA VAL A 30 18.62 -3.57 13.92
C VAL A 30 20.13 -3.62 13.72
N THR A 31 20.78 -2.48 13.43
CA THR A 31 22.24 -2.41 13.29
C THR A 31 23.00 -2.58 14.61
N ASN A 32 22.35 -2.34 15.75
CA ASN A 32 22.98 -2.37 17.07
C ASN A 32 22.63 -3.65 17.88
N MET A 33 21.99 -4.64 17.27
CA MET A 33 21.60 -5.87 17.97
C MET A 33 21.82 -7.13 17.13
N ARG A 34 21.85 -8.28 17.80
CA ARG A 34 21.78 -9.58 17.13
C ARG A 34 20.33 -9.89 16.78
N VAL A 35 20.03 -9.82 15.50
CA VAL A 35 18.70 -10.11 14.95
C VAL A 35 18.45 -11.63 15.03
N GLY A 36 17.35 -12.01 15.68
CA GLY A 36 16.92 -13.40 15.83
C GLY A 36 15.69 -13.74 14.99
N LYS A 37 15.22 -14.98 15.07
CA LYS A 37 14.11 -15.51 14.25
C LYS A 37 12.69 -15.09 14.67
N GLY A 38 12.55 -14.01 15.44
CA GLY A 38 11.25 -13.60 16.01
C GLY A 38 10.62 -12.37 15.37
N GLY A 39 11.13 -11.92 14.22
CA GLY A 39 10.56 -10.81 13.46
C GLY A 39 10.57 -9.47 14.21
N ALA A 40 9.61 -8.64 13.85
CA ALA A 40 9.38 -7.29 14.39
C ALA A 40 9.30 -7.21 15.92
N TYR A 41 8.40 -8.01 16.52
CA TYR A 41 8.15 -7.96 17.95
C TYR A 41 9.38 -8.38 18.76
N TYR A 42 10.11 -9.39 18.29
CA TYR A 42 11.35 -9.83 18.92
C TYR A 42 12.42 -8.73 18.91
N ILE A 43 12.59 -8.03 17.79
CA ILE A 43 13.53 -6.93 17.66
C ILE A 43 13.21 -5.85 18.70
N ILE A 44 11.95 -5.39 18.73
CA ILE A 44 11.49 -4.30 19.62
C ILE A 44 11.59 -4.69 21.10
N SER A 45 11.04 -5.86 21.48
CA SER A 45 11.02 -6.29 22.89
C SER A 45 12.41 -6.54 23.47
N ARG A 46 13.38 -6.93 22.63
CA ARG A 46 14.78 -7.13 23.07
C ARG A 46 15.63 -5.87 23.07
N SER A 47 15.30 -4.87 22.27
CA SER A 47 16.03 -3.60 22.26
C SER A 47 15.47 -2.58 23.25
N LEU A 48 14.15 -2.56 23.46
CA LEU A 48 13.46 -1.52 24.24
C LEU A 48 12.78 -2.03 25.51
N GLY A 49 12.82 -3.33 25.78
CA GLY A 49 12.16 -3.95 26.93
C GLY A 49 10.77 -4.50 26.61
N ILE A 50 10.27 -5.36 27.48
CA ILE A 50 9.03 -6.10 27.27
C ILE A 50 7.79 -5.20 27.37
N GLU A 51 7.86 -4.17 28.22
CA GLU A 51 6.79 -3.19 28.44
C GLU A 51 6.56 -2.38 27.16
N VAL A 52 7.63 -1.87 26.55
CA VAL A 52 7.57 -1.15 25.27
C VAL A 52 7.17 -2.10 24.14
N GLY A 53 7.72 -3.33 24.14
CA GLY A 53 7.34 -4.36 23.18
C GLY A 53 5.84 -4.66 23.20
N ALA A 54 5.23 -4.81 24.37
CA ALA A 54 3.80 -5.03 24.52
C ALA A 54 2.97 -3.79 24.12
N ALA A 55 3.39 -2.60 24.56
CA ALA A 55 2.71 -1.34 24.25
C ALA A 55 2.66 -1.04 22.74
N VAL A 56 3.69 -1.42 21.99
CA VAL A 56 3.72 -1.29 20.52
C VAL A 56 3.09 -2.50 19.83
N GLY A 57 3.29 -3.70 20.38
CA GLY A 57 2.89 -4.96 19.76
C GLY A 57 1.37 -5.15 19.68
N ILE A 58 0.62 -4.79 20.74
CA ILE A 58 -0.84 -4.94 20.76
C ILE A 58 -1.52 -4.06 19.70
N PRO A 59 -1.23 -2.74 19.61
CA PRO A 59 -1.76 -1.91 18.53
C PRO A 59 -1.36 -2.39 17.15
N LEU A 60 -0.11 -2.83 16.96
CA LEU A 60 0.36 -3.35 15.67
C LEU A 60 -0.41 -4.60 15.25
N PHE A 61 -0.70 -5.52 16.19
CA PHE A 61 -1.52 -6.69 15.93
C PHE A 61 -2.93 -6.32 15.47
N LEU A 62 -3.59 -5.39 16.18
CA LEU A 62 -4.92 -4.91 15.80
C LEU A 62 -4.91 -4.20 14.45
N ALA A 63 -3.90 -3.38 14.19
CA ALA A 63 -3.73 -2.72 12.90
C ALA A 63 -3.64 -3.74 11.76
N MET A 64 -2.79 -4.77 11.90
CA MET A 64 -2.68 -5.84 10.89
C MET A 64 -4.00 -6.60 10.71
N ALA A 65 -4.73 -6.89 11.78
CA ALA A 65 -6.03 -7.55 11.70
C ALA A 65 -7.07 -6.71 10.94
N PHE A 66 -7.11 -5.40 11.18
CA PHE A 66 -7.99 -4.50 10.44
C PHE A 66 -7.55 -4.29 8.99
N SER A 67 -6.24 -4.28 8.72
CA SER A 67 -5.70 -4.22 7.36
C SER A 67 -6.15 -5.39 6.49
N VAL A 68 -6.21 -6.62 7.03
CA VAL A 68 -6.72 -7.79 6.28
C VAL A 68 -8.15 -7.56 5.81
N THR A 69 -9.01 -6.99 6.66
CA THR A 69 -10.38 -6.65 6.30
C THR A 69 -10.43 -5.53 5.26
N LEU A 70 -9.63 -4.47 5.44
CA LEU A 70 -9.52 -3.36 4.49
C LEU A 70 -9.14 -3.85 3.09
N TYR A 71 -8.11 -4.69 2.99
CA TYR A 71 -7.67 -5.29 1.74
C TYR A 71 -8.76 -6.19 1.14
N ALA A 72 -9.40 -7.05 1.95
CA ALA A 72 -10.48 -7.89 1.45
C ALA A 72 -11.66 -7.10 0.85
N PHE A 73 -12.01 -5.95 1.43
CA PHE A 73 -13.01 -5.04 0.85
C PHE A 73 -12.52 -4.37 -0.43
N GLY A 74 -11.25 -3.95 -0.50
CA GLY A 74 -10.66 -3.42 -1.74
C GLY A 74 -10.70 -4.45 -2.88
N LEU A 75 -10.44 -5.74 -2.58
CA LEU A 75 -10.58 -6.80 -3.59
C LEU A 75 -12.03 -6.96 -4.01
N ALA A 76 -12.96 -6.97 -3.06
CA ALA A 76 -14.38 -7.12 -3.32
C ALA A 76 -14.94 -5.99 -4.19
N GLU A 77 -14.56 -4.74 -3.92
CA GLU A 77 -14.91 -3.57 -4.74
C GLU A 77 -14.33 -3.72 -6.15
N SER A 78 -13.07 -4.16 -6.29
CA SER A 78 -12.46 -4.34 -7.62
C SER A 78 -13.13 -5.42 -8.49
N ILE A 79 -13.80 -6.40 -7.89
CA ILE A 79 -14.52 -7.45 -8.63
C ILE A 79 -15.75 -6.88 -9.35
N THR A 80 -16.30 -5.75 -8.86
CA THR A 80 -17.46 -5.09 -9.49
C THR A 80 -17.17 -4.61 -10.92
N VAL A 81 -15.89 -4.41 -11.27
CA VAL A 81 -15.44 -4.11 -12.65
C VAL A 81 -15.82 -5.22 -13.61
N VAL A 82 -15.66 -6.48 -13.18
CA VAL A 82 -15.92 -7.66 -14.02
C VAL A 82 -17.35 -8.17 -13.80
N TRP A 83 -17.88 -8.04 -12.59
CA TRP A 83 -19.22 -8.46 -12.21
C TRP A 83 -19.94 -7.35 -11.42
N PRO A 84 -20.69 -6.46 -12.08
CA PRO A 84 -21.30 -5.28 -11.44
C PRO A 84 -22.29 -5.57 -10.30
N GLU A 85 -22.95 -6.73 -10.32
CA GLU A 85 -23.92 -7.16 -9.28
C GLU A 85 -23.26 -7.99 -8.16
N ALA A 86 -21.93 -8.03 -8.11
CA ALA A 86 -21.19 -8.81 -7.13
C ALA A 86 -21.49 -8.35 -5.70
N PRO A 87 -21.90 -9.26 -4.79
CA PRO A 87 -22.20 -8.88 -3.42
C PRO A 87 -20.88 -8.70 -2.64
N GLU A 88 -20.48 -7.44 -2.42
CA GLU A 88 -19.20 -7.07 -1.82
C GLU A 88 -18.95 -7.71 -0.43
N ARG A 89 -19.95 -7.67 0.46
CA ARG A 89 -19.80 -8.17 1.84
C ARG A 89 -19.52 -9.68 1.90
N PRO A 90 -20.31 -10.55 1.22
CA PRO A 90 -19.98 -11.97 1.11
C PRO A 90 -18.60 -12.23 0.48
N ILE A 91 -18.23 -11.49 -0.57
CA ILE A 91 -16.94 -11.67 -1.24
C ILE A 91 -15.79 -11.36 -0.29
N ALA A 92 -15.82 -10.22 0.39
CA ALA A 92 -14.81 -9.86 1.39
C ALA A 92 -14.71 -10.94 2.49
N ALA A 93 -15.84 -11.44 3.00
CA ALA A 93 -15.86 -12.50 4.02
C ALA A 93 -15.23 -13.81 3.50
N VAL A 94 -15.55 -14.22 2.27
CA VAL A 94 -14.97 -15.40 1.63
C VAL A 94 -13.47 -15.21 1.42
N THR A 95 -13.02 -14.03 0.97
CA THR A 95 -11.60 -13.70 0.80
C THR A 95 -10.84 -13.83 2.11
N VAL A 96 -11.34 -13.25 3.20
CA VAL A 96 -10.70 -13.36 4.53
C VAL A 96 -10.60 -14.83 4.97
N LEU A 97 -11.66 -15.62 4.80
CA LEU A 97 -11.65 -17.05 5.15
C LEU A 97 -10.67 -17.85 4.28
N ALA A 98 -10.60 -17.55 2.98
CA ALA A 98 -9.70 -18.21 2.05
C ALA A 98 -8.23 -17.90 2.37
N VAL A 99 -7.90 -16.63 2.63
CA VAL A 99 -6.55 -16.20 3.03
C VAL A 99 -6.18 -16.80 4.39
N ALA A 100 -7.10 -16.82 5.35
CA ALA A 100 -6.86 -17.44 6.65
C ALA A 100 -6.58 -18.95 6.54
N LEU A 101 -7.32 -19.67 5.70
CA LEU A 101 -7.10 -21.09 5.44
C LEU A 101 -5.78 -21.35 4.72
N LEU A 102 -5.41 -20.50 3.77
CA LEU A 102 -4.12 -20.59 3.07
C LEU A 102 -2.96 -20.33 4.03
N ALA A 103 -3.06 -19.29 4.85
CA ALA A 103 -2.06 -18.95 5.86
C ALA A 103 -1.87 -20.10 6.87
N ALA A 104 -2.95 -20.80 7.24
CA ALA A 104 -2.89 -21.97 8.13
C ALA A 104 -2.11 -23.17 7.54
N ARG A 105 -2.01 -23.28 6.20
CA ARG A 105 -1.23 -24.34 5.51
C ARG A 105 0.25 -24.01 5.32
N GLY A 106 0.69 -22.84 5.75
CA GLY A 106 2.09 -22.43 5.78
C GLY A 106 2.47 -21.36 4.74
N ALA A 107 3.43 -20.52 5.10
CA ALA A 107 3.83 -19.32 4.34
C ALA A 107 4.66 -19.59 3.08
N GLY A 108 5.06 -20.85 2.82
CA GLY A 108 5.96 -21.19 1.73
C GLY A 108 5.39 -20.90 0.33
N VAL A 109 4.07 -21.01 0.16
CA VAL A 109 3.39 -20.66 -1.10
C VAL A 109 3.37 -19.14 -1.30
N ALA A 110 3.06 -18.39 -0.24
CA ALA A 110 3.00 -16.92 -0.29
C ALA A 110 4.34 -16.30 -0.72
N LEU A 111 5.46 -16.80 -0.18
CA LEU A 111 6.80 -16.32 -0.53
C LEU A 111 7.14 -16.55 -2.02
N ARG A 112 6.66 -17.65 -2.62
CA ARG A 112 6.87 -17.93 -4.04
C ARG A 112 6.01 -17.05 -4.95
N LEU A 113 4.80 -16.69 -4.50
CA LEU A 113 3.88 -15.83 -5.25
C LEU A 113 4.25 -14.34 -5.18
N GLN A 114 5.06 -13.93 -4.21
CA GLN A 114 5.46 -12.52 -4.04
C GLN A 114 6.12 -11.92 -5.29
N LEU A 115 7.02 -12.65 -5.97
CA LEU A 115 7.71 -12.15 -7.17
C LEU A 115 6.77 -11.99 -8.38
N PRO A 116 5.94 -12.99 -8.75
CA PRO A 116 4.90 -12.81 -9.76
C PRO A 116 3.95 -11.65 -9.48
N ILE A 117 3.50 -11.53 -8.22
CA ILE A 117 2.64 -10.43 -7.78
C ILE A 117 3.33 -9.08 -8.00
N MET A 118 4.58 -8.93 -7.54
CA MET A 118 5.35 -7.70 -7.72
C MET A 118 5.53 -7.35 -9.20
N ALA A 119 5.78 -8.34 -10.06
CA ALA A 119 5.85 -8.11 -11.50
C ALA A 119 4.52 -7.62 -12.07
N GLY A 120 3.38 -8.20 -11.63
CA GLY A 120 2.05 -7.75 -12.00
C GLY A 120 1.78 -6.30 -11.59
N ILE A 121 2.19 -5.89 -10.39
CA ILE A 121 2.07 -4.51 -9.90
C ILE A 121 2.92 -3.55 -10.72
N VAL A 122 4.16 -3.91 -11.06
CA VAL A 122 5.01 -3.06 -11.90
C VAL A 122 4.39 -2.89 -13.29
N LEU A 123 3.87 -3.96 -13.88
CA LEU A 123 3.18 -3.91 -15.17
C LEU A 123 1.89 -3.08 -15.12
N SER A 124 1.11 -3.16 -14.03
CA SER A 124 -0.08 -2.32 -13.86
C SER A 124 0.25 -0.84 -13.77
N LEU A 125 1.32 -0.48 -13.05
CA LEU A 125 1.78 0.91 -12.95
C LEU A 125 2.26 1.45 -14.30
N ILE A 126 2.96 0.62 -15.10
CA ILE A 126 3.36 0.98 -16.46
C ILE A 126 2.13 1.17 -17.35
N ALA A 127 1.16 0.25 -17.29
CA ALA A 127 -0.08 0.35 -18.06
C ALA A 127 -0.84 1.65 -17.74
N LEU A 128 -0.99 1.97 -16.45
CA LEU A 128 -1.58 3.22 -15.99
C LEU A 128 -0.80 4.44 -16.50
N ALA A 129 0.52 4.43 -16.42
CA ALA A 129 1.34 5.55 -16.88
C ALA A 129 1.21 5.77 -18.39
N VAL A 130 1.20 4.71 -19.19
CA VAL A 130 1.00 4.80 -20.65
C VAL A 130 -0.38 5.35 -20.97
N GLY A 131 -1.42 4.84 -20.31
CA GLY A 131 -2.80 5.31 -20.47
C GLY A 131 -2.96 6.79 -20.11
N ALA A 132 -2.50 7.17 -18.92
CA ALA A 132 -2.59 8.54 -18.42
C ALA A 132 -1.80 9.53 -19.30
N LEU A 133 -0.61 9.17 -19.78
CA LEU A 133 0.17 10.02 -20.69
C LEU A 133 -0.48 10.16 -22.08
N GLY A 134 -1.22 9.16 -22.53
CA GLY A 134 -2.02 9.24 -23.76
C GLY A 134 -3.20 10.22 -23.66
N GLU A 135 -3.80 10.32 -22.48
CA GLU A 135 -4.95 11.19 -22.20
C GLU A 135 -4.58 12.55 -21.56
N ALA A 136 -3.29 12.85 -21.40
CA ALA A 136 -2.77 14.04 -20.70
C ALA A 136 -3.13 15.40 -21.32
N SER A 137 -4.07 15.45 -22.27
CA SER A 137 -4.58 16.66 -22.91
C SER A 137 -5.67 17.35 -22.07
N VAL A 138 -6.21 16.71 -21.04
CA VAL A 138 -7.25 17.26 -20.15
C VAL A 138 -6.62 18.26 -19.18
N THR A 139 -6.53 19.53 -19.61
CA THR A 139 -5.79 20.61 -18.90
C THR A 139 -6.62 21.27 -17.79
N ASP A 140 -7.32 20.49 -16.96
CA ASP A 140 -8.14 21.00 -15.83
C ASP A 140 -7.69 20.42 -14.48
N ALA A 141 -6.38 20.17 -14.35
CA ALA A 141 -5.79 19.71 -13.09
C ALA A 141 -6.03 20.75 -11.99
N ARG A 142 -7.01 20.49 -11.10
CA ARG A 142 -7.26 21.34 -9.93
C ARG A 142 -6.11 21.22 -8.94
N LEU A 143 -5.27 22.26 -8.91
CA LEU A 143 -4.16 22.35 -7.97
C LEU A 143 -4.63 22.47 -6.52
N VAL A 144 -5.78 23.12 -6.27
CA VAL A 144 -6.29 23.43 -4.94
C VAL A 144 -7.68 22.82 -4.74
N ALA A 145 -8.00 22.45 -3.50
CA ALA A 145 -9.26 21.83 -3.10
C ALA A 145 -10.49 22.69 -3.49
N PRO A 146 -11.59 22.08 -3.96
CA PRO A 146 -12.87 22.78 -4.06
C PRO A 146 -13.39 23.17 -2.66
N GLU A 147 -14.19 24.24 -2.56
CA GLU A 147 -14.74 24.74 -1.29
C GLU A 147 -15.62 23.70 -0.55
N ALA A 148 -16.20 22.74 -1.27
CA ALA A 148 -16.98 21.62 -0.73
C ALA A 148 -16.19 20.29 -0.68
N GLY A 149 -14.85 20.35 -0.71
CA GLY A 149 -13.98 19.18 -0.63
C GLY A 149 -14.00 18.48 0.73
N THR A 150 -13.51 17.24 0.77
CA THR A 150 -13.29 16.50 2.02
C THR A 150 -12.14 17.14 2.82
N ASP A 151 -12.25 17.14 4.14
CA ASP A 151 -11.19 17.66 5.01
C ASP A 151 -9.84 16.95 4.78
N PHE A 152 -8.75 17.72 4.86
CA PHE A 152 -7.38 17.25 4.64
C PHE A 152 -7.04 16.04 5.53
N TRP A 153 -7.39 16.09 6.82
CA TRP A 153 -7.03 15.05 7.78
C TRP A 153 -7.83 13.77 7.57
N VAL A 154 -9.06 13.88 7.07
CA VAL A 154 -9.85 12.72 6.68
C VAL A 154 -9.20 11.99 5.50
N VAL A 155 -8.77 12.72 4.46
CA VAL A 155 -8.08 12.10 3.32
C VAL A 155 -6.72 11.56 3.72
N PHE A 156 -5.99 12.26 4.61
CA PHE A 156 -4.75 11.74 5.19
C PHE A 156 -4.98 10.40 5.91
N ALA A 157 -6.02 10.29 6.74
CA ALA A 157 -6.32 9.08 7.49
C ALA A 157 -6.70 7.89 6.57
N VAL A 158 -7.37 8.16 5.45
CA VAL A 158 -7.69 7.14 4.43
C VAL A 158 -6.45 6.71 3.65
N PHE A 159 -5.55 7.64 3.33
CA PHE A 159 -4.32 7.34 2.59
C PHE A 159 -3.25 6.68 3.47
N PHE A 160 -3.18 7.01 4.76
CA PHE A 160 -2.09 6.60 5.64
C PHE A 160 -1.84 5.09 5.68
N PRO A 161 -2.85 4.20 5.71
CA PRO A 161 -2.64 2.75 5.61
C PRO A 161 -1.85 2.31 4.38
N ALA A 162 -1.89 3.04 3.26
CA ALA A 162 -1.16 2.70 2.04
C ALA A 162 0.36 2.81 2.20
N VAL A 163 0.85 3.74 3.02
CA VAL A 163 2.31 3.87 3.28
C VAL A 163 2.77 3.01 4.46
N THR A 164 1.84 2.35 5.16
CA THR A 164 2.20 1.37 6.17
C THR A 164 2.69 0.06 5.51
N GLY A 165 3.31 -0.83 6.29
CA GLY A 165 3.74 -2.14 5.78
C GLY A 165 5.25 -2.39 5.80
N ILE A 166 6.07 -1.44 6.27
CA ILE A 166 7.51 -1.66 6.50
C ILE A 166 7.80 -2.91 7.37
N MET A 167 6.83 -3.29 8.20
CA MET A 167 6.92 -4.46 9.09
C MET A 167 6.91 -5.80 8.36
N ALA A 168 6.39 -5.88 7.12
CA ALA A 168 6.37 -7.11 6.33
C ALA A 168 7.77 -7.57 5.92
N GLY A 169 8.69 -6.64 5.64
CA GLY A 169 10.10 -6.98 5.39
C GLY A 169 10.85 -7.40 6.67
N ILE A 170 10.50 -6.77 7.80
CA ILE A 170 11.15 -7.02 9.10
C ILE A 170 10.68 -8.34 9.73
N SER A 171 9.45 -8.78 9.45
CA SER A 171 8.91 -10.04 9.97
C SER A 171 9.65 -11.27 9.45
N LEU A 172 10.29 -11.18 8.29
CA LEU A 172 11.14 -12.21 7.68
C LEU A 172 12.61 -12.16 8.14
N SER A 173 12.91 -11.39 9.20
CA SER A 173 14.29 -11.17 9.67
C SER A 173 15.06 -12.44 10.03
N GLY A 174 14.35 -13.51 10.42
CA GLY A 174 14.93 -14.81 10.74
C GLY A 174 15.42 -15.63 9.55
N ASP A 175 14.96 -15.29 8.35
CA ASP A 175 15.22 -16.04 7.11
C ASP A 175 16.27 -15.33 6.22
N LEU A 176 16.69 -14.12 6.62
CA LEU A 176 17.71 -13.35 5.91
C LEU A 176 19.11 -13.84 6.24
N GLU A 177 19.97 -13.97 5.23
CA GLU A 177 21.38 -14.33 5.41
C GLU A 177 22.14 -13.27 6.24
N LYS A 178 21.89 -11.97 5.98
CA LYS A 178 22.54 -10.84 6.66
C LYS A 178 21.50 -9.79 7.09
N PRO A 179 20.70 -10.06 8.15
CA PRO A 179 19.57 -9.21 8.53
C PRO A 179 19.98 -7.76 8.85
N HIS A 180 21.14 -7.57 9.50
CA HIS A 180 21.67 -6.27 9.91
C HIS A 180 22.00 -5.32 8.73
N ARG A 181 22.18 -5.85 7.52
CA ARG A 181 22.36 -5.06 6.29
C ARG A 181 21.11 -5.07 5.42
N ALA A 182 20.49 -6.23 5.27
CA ALA A 182 19.34 -6.41 4.38
C ALA A 182 18.11 -5.62 4.85
N ILE A 183 17.82 -5.58 6.17
CA ILE A 183 16.65 -4.87 6.69
C ILE A 183 16.79 -3.35 6.47
N PRO A 184 17.89 -2.67 6.87
CA PRO A 184 18.02 -1.23 6.62
C PRO A 184 17.95 -0.87 5.13
N LEU A 185 18.74 -1.54 4.30
CA LEU A 185 18.80 -1.25 2.87
C LEU A 185 17.46 -1.52 2.19
N GLY A 186 16.86 -2.68 2.44
CA GLY A 186 15.59 -3.06 1.85
C GLY A 186 14.43 -2.16 2.28
N THR A 187 14.34 -1.84 3.58
CA THR A 187 13.24 -1.02 4.11
C THR A 187 13.32 0.42 3.60
N ILE A 188 14.51 1.04 3.66
CA ILE A 188 14.69 2.42 3.18
C ILE A 188 14.47 2.50 1.67
N ALA A 189 15.03 1.56 0.90
CA ALA A 189 14.82 1.52 -0.55
C ALA A 189 13.33 1.34 -0.90
N ALA A 190 12.62 0.45 -0.20
CA ALA A 190 11.18 0.24 -0.42
C ALA A 190 10.37 1.50 -0.12
N VAL A 191 10.65 2.21 0.98
CA VAL A 191 9.99 3.48 1.32
C VAL A 191 10.26 4.54 0.26
N LEU A 192 11.51 4.67 -0.23
CA LEU A 192 11.85 5.65 -1.25
C LEU A 192 11.22 5.33 -2.62
N VAL A 193 11.21 4.05 -3.02
CA VAL A 193 10.53 3.62 -4.25
C VAL A 193 9.02 3.87 -4.15
N GLY A 194 8.41 3.48 -3.04
CA GLY A 194 7.00 3.76 -2.76
C GLY A 194 6.68 5.25 -2.79
N PHE A 195 7.53 6.09 -2.19
CA PHE A 195 7.38 7.54 -2.22
C PHE A 195 7.37 8.11 -3.64
N VAL A 196 8.29 7.66 -4.51
CA VAL A 196 8.31 8.09 -5.92
C VAL A 196 7.04 7.67 -6.65
N VAL A 197 6.59 6.43 -6.45
CA VAL A 197 5.34 5.93 -7.05
C VAL A 197 4.13 6.74 -6.56
N TYR A 198 4.04 6.97 -5.24
CA TYR A 198 2.94 7.73 -4.63
C TYR A 198 2.93 9.22 -4.97
N LEU A 199 4.05 9.82 -5.38
CA LEU A 199 4.07 11.16 -5.96
C LEU A 199 3.65 11.15 -7.43
N THR A 200 4.07 10.13 -8.17
CA THR A 200 3.86 10.06 -9.62
C THR A 200 2.40 9.79 -9.98
N VAL A 201 1.75 8.83 -9.30
CA VAL A 201 0.38 8.42 -9.64
C VAL A 201 -0.63 9.56 -9.52
N PRO A 202 -0.69 10.36 -8.44
CA PRO A 202 -1.61 11.50 -8.36
C PRO A 202 -1.39 12.55 -9.45
N VAL A 203 -0.13 12.79 -9.86
CA VAL A 203 0.20 13.72 -10.95
C VAL A 203 -0.30 13.20 -12.29
N LEU A 204 -0.09 11.92 -12.58
CA LEU A 204 -0.59 11.28 -13.79
C LEU A 204 -2.12 11.33 -13.86
N LEU A 205 -2.80 10.96 -12.77
CA LEU A 205 -4.27 10.98 -12.70
C LEU A 205 -4.84 12.40 -12.83
N ALA A 206 -4.21 13.40 -12.19
CA ALA A 206 -4.65 14.79 -12.29
C ALA A 206 -4.46 15.40 -13.68
N GLY A 207 -3.49 14.90 -14.47
CA GLY A 207 -3.28 15.33 -15.85
C GLY A 207 -4.16 14.60 -16.88
N ALA A 208 -4.59 13.38 -16.56
CA ALA A 208 -5.36 12.53 -17.47
C ALA A 208 -6.88 12.59 -17.26
N ALA A 209 -7.35 12.98 -16.08
CA ALA A 209 -8.76 12.94 -15.72
C ALA A 209 -9.28 14.25 -15.17
N THR A 210 -10.56 14.53 -15.42
CA THR A 210 -11.23 15.70 -14.85
C THR A 210 -11.43 15.54 -13.33
N PRO A 211 -11.51 16.64 -12.58
CA PRO A 211 -11.77 16.59 -11.14
C PRO A 211 -13.05 15.84 -10.76
N GLU A 212 -14.07 15.88 -11.61
CA GLU A 212 -15.35 15.20 -11.40
C GLU A 212 -15.22 13.69 -11.56
N GLN A 213 -14.54 13.21 -12.61
CA GLN A 213 -14.22 11.79 -12.76
C GLN A 213 -13.39 11.28 -11.57
N LEU A 214 -12.40 12.06 -11.10
CA LEU A 214 -11.59 11.73 -9.91
C LEU A 214 -12.36 11.79 -8.57
N LEU A 215 -13.64 12.14 -8.58
CA LEU A 215 -14.53 12.14 -7.42
C LEU A 215 -15.58 11.05 -7.47
N THR A 216 -16.06 10.71 -8.68
CA THR A 216 -17.16 9.79 -8.89
C THR A 216 -16.71 8.39 -9.28
N ASP A 217 -15.56 8.28 -9.94
CA ASP A 217 -15.02 7.02 -10.43
C ASP A 217 -13.80 6.60 -9.60
N ASN A 218 -14.05 5.72 -8.62
CA ASN A 218 -13.00 5.15 -7.78
C ASN A 218 -12.00 4.28 -8.56
N LEU A 219 -12.37 3.81 -9.75
CA LEU A 219 -11.66 2.81 -10.53
C LEU A 219 -11.18 3.36 -11.88
N ILE A 220 -11.13 4.68 -12.02
CA ILE A 220 -10.73 5.42 -13.22
C ILE A 220 -9.40 4.99 -13.84
N TRP A 221 -8.48 4.44 -13.05
CA TRP A 221 -7.21 3.90 -13.56
C TRP A 221 -7.42 2.71 -14.51
N PHE A 222 -8.55 2.01 -14.45
CA PHE A 222 -8.91 0.94 -15.37
C PHE A 222 -9.30 1.50 -16.73
N ASP A 223 -10.14 2.52 -16.72
CA ASP A 223 -10.60 3.20 -17.93
C ASP A 223 -9.44 3.87 -18.64
N LEU A 224 -8.58 4.58 -17.89
CA LEU A 224 -7.36 5.21 -18.41
C LEU A 224 -6.38 4.21 -19.02
N ALA A 225 -6.25 3.00 -18.46
CA ALA A 225 -5.37 1.97 -18.99
C ALA A 225 -5.88 1.38 -20.32
N GLY A 226 -7.16 1.58 -20.66
CA GLY A 226 -7.78 1.17 -21.92
C GLY A 226 -7.53 -0.32 -22.24
N PRO A 227 -6.85 -0.65 -23.36
CA PRO A 227 -6.58 -2.05 -23.74
C PRO A 227 -5.65 -2.78 -22.77
N LEU A 228 -4.92 -2.05 -21.91
CA LEU A 228 -4.03 -2.61 -20.89
C LEU A 228 -4.72 -2.77 -19.53
N SER A 229 -6.02 -2.51 -19.42
CA SER A 229 -6.83 -2.65 -18.19
C SER A 229 -6.70 -4.04 -17.55
N PHE A 230 -6.51 -5.10 -18.35
CA PHE A 230 -6.28 -6.45 -17.81
C PHE A 230 -4.99 -6.55 -16.97
N LEU A 231 -3.93 -5.80 -17.31
CA LEU A 231 -2.71 -5.75 -16.50
C LEU A 231 -2.96 -5.03 -15.18
N VAL A 232 -3.84 -4.04 -15.18
CA VAL A 232 -4.26 -3.34 -13.96
C VAL A 232 -5.02 -4.28 -13.03
N LEU A 233 -5.88 -5.17 -13.55
CA LEU A 233 -6.60 -6.14 -12.74
C LEU A 233 -5.63 -7.11 -12.06
N TRP A 234 -4.65 -7.60 -12.82
CA TRP A 234 -3.62 -8.51 -12.31
C TRP A 234 -2.77 -7.86 -11.22
N GLY A 235 -2.33 -6.62 -11.44
CA GLY A 235 -1.56 -5.88 -10.43
C GLY A 235 -2.38 -5.56 -9.18
N LEU A 236 -3.64 -5.13 -9.36
CA LEU A 236 -4.54 -4.80 -8.26
C LEU A 236 -4.86 -6.02 -7.39
N TRP A 237 -5.27 -7.13 -8.01
CA TRP A 237 -5.57 -8.36 -7.28
C TRP A 237 -4.35 -9.02 -6.66
N GLY A 238 -3.15 -8.79 -7.22
CA GLY A 238 -1.91 -9.23 -6.60
C GLY A 238 -1.51 -8.36 -5.39
N ALA A 239 -1.77 -7.06 -5.44
CA ALA A 239 -1.40 -6.12 -4.38
C ALA A 239 -2.24 -6.23 -3.12
N ILE A 240 -3.45 -6.80 -3.22
CA ILE A 240 -4.46 -6.90 -2.17
C ILE A 240 -4.46 -8.30 -1.54
#